data_AF-A0A1I4NXL4-F1
#
_entry.id   AF-A0A1I4NXL4-F1
#
_cell.length_a   1.000
_cell.length_b   1.000
_cell.length_c   1.000
_cell.angle_alpha   90.00
_cell.angle_beta   90.00
_cell.angle_gamma   90.00
#
_symmetry.space_group_name_H-M   'P 1'
#
loop_
_entity.id
_entity.type
_entity.pdbx_description
1 polymer ?
#
loop_
_entity_poly.entity_id
_entity_poly.type
_entity_poly.pdbx_seq_one_letter_code
_entity_poly.pdbx_strand_id
1 'polypeptide(L)'
;MVRKTMAAVLSAVLLLSAFAVQPGAADAASPEDIEAEARDHLGTPYRYGGTTPAGFDCSGFTGYVFGKNGIDLPRTAAAQYNVGQSVSKGNLQTGDLVFFTHGSGIQHNGIYIGNNQFIHASSSNGIMISSINDPYYWGDRYVGAKRVLSDQSEEKATASAVKSETLEKLPDGEYHDVNEDYWAHGSITKLGKEGIVSGYQNSTFEPSDSITREQAATILTKALDLERSGNDSGFNDVSSESTHAAAIKAVSEAGYINGNQQNEFMPDEPMTRQQMAVVFYRAFDLEGTSYDGSFVDVGNNHRYHKQIQALAGAGITTGNADGEFEPSRETTRAHFSVFLDSALEQ
;
A
#
# COMPACT_ATOMS: atom_id res chain seq x y z
N MET A 1 79.98 -5.86 -45.44
CA MET A 1 79.18 -5.44 -46.60
C MET A 1 77.90 -6.29 -46.61
N VAL A 2 76.74 -5.64 -46.70
CA VAL A 2 75.43 -6.20 -47.07
C VAL A 2 74.69 -7.12 -46.07
N ARG A 3 73.54 -6.59 -45.64
CA ARG A 3 72.41 -7.21 -44.93
C ARG A 3 71.91 -8.50 -45.60
N LYS A 4 71.34 -9.43 -44.83
CA LYS A 4 70.09 -10.12 -45.19
C LYS A 4 69.40 -10.75 -43.98
N THR A 5 68.11 -10.45 -43.93
CA THR A 5 67.02 -10.77 -43.01
C THR A 5 66.49 -12.20 -43.16
N MET A 6 65.72 -12.66 -42.16
CA MET A 6 64.67 -13.71 -42.12
C MET A 6 64.98 -14.81 -41.08
N ALA A 7 64.06 -15.34 -40.28
CA ALA A 7 62.70 -14.96 -39.89
C ALA A 7 62.41 -15.81 -38.63
N ALA A 8 61.98 -15.18 -37.54
CA ALA A 8 61.49 -15.89 -36.37
C ALA A 8 59.99 -16.17 -36.57
N VAL A 9 59.60 -17.45 -36.58
CA VAL A 9 58.20 -17.87 -36.46
C VAL A 9 58.00 -18.27 -35.00
N LEU A 10 57.42 -17.37 -34.22
CA LEU A 10 56.80 -17.71 -32.95
C LEU A 10 55.32 -17.38 -33.09
N SER A 11 54.50 -18.41 -33.32
CA SER A 11 53.04 -18.29 -33.28
C SER A 11 52.60 -18.04 -31.84
N ALA A 12 52.41 -16.76 -31.49
CA ALA A 12 51.65 -16.36 -30.31
C ALA A 12 50.19 -16.16 -30.76
N VAL A 13 49.33 -17.12 -30.42
CA VAL A 13 47.87 -16.98 -30.56
C VAL A 13 47.40 -16.02 -29.48
N LEU A 14 47.21 -14.76 -29.84
CA LEU A 14 46.51 -13.76 -29.04
C LEU A 14 45.00 -13.97 -29.26
N LEU A 15 44.36 -14.71 -28.35
CA LEU A 15 42.91 -14.70 -28.20
C LEU A 15 42.50 -13.33 -27.61
N LEU A 16 42.32 -12.33 -28.47
CA LEU A 16 41.50 -11.17 -28.12
C LEU A 16 40.05 -11.66 -28.01
N SER A 17 39.62 -11.97 -26.79
CA SER A 17 38.20 -12.06 -26.47
C SER A 17 37.63 -10.64 -26.52
N ALA A 18 37.08 -10.26 -27.68
CA ALA A 18 36.18 -9.12 -27.78
C ALA A 18 34.94 -9.44 -26.94
N PHE A 19 34.85 -8.87 -25.74
CA PHE A 19 33.58 -8.73 -25.04
C PHE A 19 32.72 -7.79 -25.88
N ALA A 20 31.90 -8.37 -26.76
CA ALA A 20 30.79 -7.65 -27.34
C ALA A 20 29.83 -7.33 -26.18
N VAL A 21 29.79 -6.07 -25.77
CA VAL A 21 28.72 -5.56 -24.91
C VAL A 21 27.44 -5.70 -25.72
N GLN A 22 26.67 -6.75 -25.45
CA GLN A 22 25.30 -6.84 -25.97
C GLN A 22 24.47 -5.75 -25.29
N PRO A 23 23.63 -5.01 -26.03
CA PRO A 23 22.67 -4.10 -25.42
C PRO A 23 21.73 -4.92 -24.55
N GLY A 24 21.63 -4.55 -23.26
CA GLY A 24 20.70 -5.19 -22.33
C GLY A 24 19.27 -5.07 -22.83
N ALA A 25 18.54 -6.19 -22.81
CA ALA A 25 17.10 -6.17 -22.94
C ALA A 25 16.51 -5.24 -21.86
N ALA A 26 15.61 -4.34 -22.26
CA ALA A 26 14.87 -3.48 -21.34
C ALA A 26 14.18 -4.37 -20.29
N ASP A 27 14.36 -4.05 -19.01
CA ASP A 27 13.69 -4.76 -17.93
C ASP A 27 12.18 -4.52 -18.07
N ALA A 28 11.38 -5.58 -17.93
CA ALA A 28 9.93 -5.46 -18.03
C ALA A 28 9.40 -4.76 -16.77
N ALA A 29 8.48 -3.81 -16.92
CA ALA A 29 8.01 -3.00 -15.81
C ALA A 29 7.32 -3.80 -14.70
N SER A 30 7.63 -3.43 -13.45
CA SER A 30 6.99 -3.97 -12.25
C SER A 30 5.73 -3.18 -11.88
N PRO A 31 4.80 -3.76 -11.09
CA PRO A 31 3.69 -3.04 -10.47
C PRO A 31 4.12 -1.75 -9.76
N GLU A 32 5.24 -1.79 -9.06
CA GLU A 32 5.78 -0.67 -8.28
C GLU A 32 6.28 0.46 -9.20
N ASP A 33 6.93 0.12 -10.32
CA ASP A 33 7.35 1.12 -11.33
C ASP A 33 6.14 1.82 -11.96
N ILE A 34 5.07 1.08 -12.20
CA ILE A 34 3.82 1.62 -12.74
C ILE A 34 3.17 2.58 -11.73
N GLU A 35 3.10 2.20 -10.45
CA GLU A 35 2.54 3.05 -9.41
C GLU A 35 3.39 4.30 -9.18
N ALA A 36 4.71 4.16 -9.06
CA ALA A 36 5.62 5.28 -8.85
C ALA A 36 5.51 6.30 -10.00
N GLU A 37 5.58 5.84 -11.25
CA GLU A 37 5.40 6.70 -12.42
C GLU A 37 4.00 7.34 -12.42
N ALA A 38 2.93 6.61 -12.06
CA ALA A 38 1.59 7.19 -11.98
C ALA A 38 1.46 8.30 -10.94
N ARG A 39 2.10 8.15 -9.77
CA ARG A 39 2.09 9.13 -8.68
C ARG A 39 2.83 10.42 -9.03
N ASP A 40 3.90 10.33 -9.81
CA ASP A 40 4.67 11.50 -10.25
C ASP A 40 3.84 12.52 -11.06
N HIS A 41 2.70 12.09 -11.64
CA HIS A 41 1.82 12.97 -12.41
C HIS A 41 0.63 13.51 -11.63
N LEU A 42 0.51 13.25 -10.33
CA LEU A 42 -0.60 13.78 -9.50
C LEU A 42 -0.72 15.31 -9.65
N GLY A 43 -1.96 15.76 -9.85
CA GLY A 43 -2.30 17.17 -10.10
C GLY A 43 -2.11 17.64 -11.55
N THR A 44 -1.56 16.80 -12.45
CA THR A 44 -1.43 17.17 -13.87
C THR A 44 -2.82 17.45 -14.48
N PRO A 45 -3.04 18.59 -15.15
CA PRO A 45 -4.38 18.97 -15.62
C PRO A 45 -4.97 17.98 -16.63
N TYR A 46 -6.30 17.82 -16.59
CA TYR A 46 -6.99 17.07 -17.62
C TYR A 46 -7.00 17.84 -18.95
N ARG A 47 -6.71 17.14 -20.04
CA ARG A 47 -6.89 17.64 -21.41
C ARG A 47 -7.47 16.52 -22.27
N TYR A 48 -8.64 16.76 -22.85
CA TYR A 48 -9.23 15.84 -23.81
C TYR A 48 -8.27 15.59 -24.98
N GLY A 49 -7.96 14.33 -25.27
CA GLY A 49 -6.96 13.97 -26.28
C GLY A 49 -5.51 14.01 -25.78
N GLY A 50 -5.24 14.46 -24.56
CA GLY A 50 -3.91 14.66 -24.00
C GLY A 50 -3.18 13.36 -23.64
N THR A 51 -1.88 13.30 -23.93
CA THR A 51 -1.02 12.12 -23.73
C THR A 51 0.37 12.50 -23.17
N THR A 52 0.51 13.66 -22.53
CA THR A 52 1.80 14.18 -22.04
C THR A 52 1.63 14.91 -20.70
N PRO A 53 2.71 15.15 -19.93
CA PRO A 53 2.63 15.91 -18.67
C PRO A 53 2.12 17.36 -18.79
N ALA A 54 1.95 17.90 -20.00
CA ALA A 54 1.24 19.17 -20.19
C ALA A 54 -0.29 19.05 -19.99
N GLY A 55 -0.79 17.82 -19.99
CA GLY A 55 -2.15 17.44 -19.65
C GLY A 55 -2.58 16.12 -20.30
N PHE A 56 -3.39 15.36 -19.57
CA PHE A 56 -3.79 13.99 -19.95
C PHE A 56 -5.31 13.84 -20.05
N ASP A 57 -5.78 12.96 -20.93
CA ASP A 57 -7.07 12.27 -20.70
C ASP A 57 -6.85 10.91 -20.05
N CYS A 58 -7.92 10.21 -19.66
CA CYS A 58 -7.83 8.96 -18.90
C CYS A 58 -6.96 7.90 -19.58
N SER A 59 -7.26 7.58 -20.84
CA SER A 59 -6.50 6.60 -21.62
C SER A 59 -5.12 7.09 -22.05
N GLY A 60 -4.93 8.40 -22.19
CA GLY A 60 -3.63 9.02 -22.47
C GLY A 60 -2.71 9.01 -21.25
N PHE A 61 -3.26 9.14 -20.04
CA PHE A 61 -2.54 8.98 -18.78
C PHE A 61 -2.07 7.55 -18.60
N THR A 62 -2.98 6.57 -18.67
CA THR A 62 -2.60 5.15 -18.56
C THR A 62 -1.61 4.77 -19.66
N GLY A 63 -1.87 5.18 -20.91
CA GLY A 63 -0.95 4.91 -22.02
C GLY A 63 0.44 5.52 -21.83
N TYR A 64 0.53 6.70 -21.22
CA TYR A 64 1.82 7.34 -20.93
C TYR A 64 2.59 6.59 -19.83
N VAL A 65 1.93 6.27 -18.70
CA VAL A 65 2.56 5.57 -17.57
C VAL A 65 3.08 4.20 -18.01
N PHE A 66 2.25 3.41 -18.70
CA PHE A 66 2.64 2.10 -19.20
C PHE A 66 3.68 2.20 -20.32
N GLY A 67 3.58 3.21 -21.21
CA GLY A 67 4.55 3.41 -22.28
C GLY A 67 5.95 3.81 -21.78
N LYS A 68 6.04 4.59 -20.70
CA LYS A 68 7.30 4.88 -20.00
C LYS A 68 7.98 3.62 -19.45
N ASN A 69 7.15 2.64 -19.18
CA ASN A 69 7.44 1.33 -18.62
C ASN A 69 7.46 0.24 -19.70
N GLY A 70 7.60 0.62 -20.97
CA GLY A 70 7.80 -0.32 -22.08
C GLY A 70 6.57 -1.12 -22.52
N ILE A 71 5.37 -0.72 -22.08
CA ILE A 71 4.11 -1.38 -22.40
C ILE A 71 3.24 -0.45 -23.24
N ASP A 72 3.07 -0.79 -24.50
CA ASP A 72 2.24 -0.04 -25.43
C ASP A 72 0.75 -0.35 -25.24
N LEU A 73 0.00 0.62 -24.77
CA LEU A 73 -1.45 0.52 -24.65
C LEU A 73 -2.15 1.19 -25.84
N PRO A 74 -3.28 0.63 -26.33
CA PRO A 74 -4.13 1.30 -27.31
C PRO A 74 -4.58 2.68 -26.83
N ARG A 75 -4.81 3.60 -27.76
CA ARG A 75 -5.08 5.01 -27.43
C ARG A 75 -6.36 5.24 -26.60
N THR A 76 -7.39 4.41 -26.73
CA THR A 76 -8.70 4.66 -26.11
C THR A 76 -8.99 3.70 -24.96
N ALA A 77 -9.68 4.16 -23.92
CA ALA A 77 -10.03 3.33 -22.76
C ALA A 77 -10.81 2.06 -23.16
N ALA A 78 -11.73 2.17 -24.14
CA ALA A 78 -12.47 1.04 -24.67
C ALA A 78 -11.58 0.01 -25.39
N ALA A 79 -10.53 0.45 -26.09
CA ALA A 79 -9.56 -0.46 -26.70
C ALA A 79 -8.62 -1.08 -25.64
N GLN A 80 -8.22 -0.29 -24.63
CA GLN A 80 -7.42 -0.79 -23.50
C GLN A 80 -8.15 -1.86 -22.70
N TYR A 81 -9.47 -1.82 -22.63
CA TYR A 81 -10.26 -2.88 -21.98
C TYR A 81 -10.18 -4.24 -22.69
N ASN A 82 -9.73 -4.28 -23.95
CA ASN A 82 -9.59 -5.51 -24.72
C ASN A 82 -8.16 -6.07 -24.73
N VAL A 83 -7.22 -5.46 -23.98
CA VAL A 83 -5.84 -5.96 -23.86
C VAL A 83 -5.56 -6.47 -22.45
N GLY A 84 -4.66 -7.45 -22.33
CA GLY A 84 -4.33 -8.08 -21.06
C GLY A 84 -5.31 -9.16 -20.59
N GLN A 85 -5.03 -9.74 -19.43
CA GLN A 85 -5.86 -10.75 -18.79
C GLN A 85 -6.98 -10.09 -17.98
N SER A 86 -8.20 -10.62 -18.04
CA SER A 86 -9.30 -10.14 -17.20
C SER A 86 -9.05 -10.48 -15.73
N VAL A 87 -9.19 -9.49 -14.85
CA VAL A 87 -9.04 -9.66 -13.40
C VAL A 87 -10.37 -9.41 -12.70
N SER A 88 -10.73 -10.28 -11.77
CA SER A 88 -11.90 -10.08 -10.91
C SER A 88 -11.60 -9.00 -9.87
N LYS A 89 -12.62 -8.25 -9.45
CA LYS A 89 -12.45 -7.11 -8.52
C LYS A 89 -11.75 -7.49 -7.21
N GLY A 90 -11.98 -8.70 -6.69
CA GLY A 90 -11.32 -9.20 -5.47
C GLY A 90 -9.87 -9.68 -5.65
N ASN A 91 -9.38 -9.77 -6.90
CA ASN A 91 -8.00 -10.19 -7.21
C ASN A 91 -7.16 -9.05 -7.81
N LEU A 92 -7.62 -7.81 -7.63
CA LEU A 92 -6.92 -6.62 -8.10
C LEU A 92 -5.55 -6.52 -7.42
N GLN A 93 -4.54 -6.23 -8.22
CA GLN A 93 -3.18 -5.97 -7.80
C GLN A 93 -2.74 -4.61 -8.32
N THR A 94 -1.82 -3.96 -7.62
CA THR A 94 -1.18 -2.73 -8.08
C THR A 94 -0.72 -2.89 -9.54
N GLY A 95 -0.97 -1.86 -10.34
CA GLY A 95 -0.68 -1.87 -11.78
C GLY A 95 -1.76 -2.53 -12.64
N ASP A 96 -2.85 -3.06 -12.08
CA ASP A 96 -4.01 -3.44 -12.89
C ASP A 96 -4.72 -2.20 -13.44
N LEU A 97 -5.14 -2.26 -14.70
CA LEU A 97 -6.02 -1.24 -15.27
C LEU A 97 -7.45 -1.50 -14.80
N VAL A 98 -8.09 -0.49 -14.20
CA VAL A 98 -9.49 -0.52 -13.79
C VAL A 98 -10.34 0.34 -14.71
N PHE A 99 -11.56 -0.10 -15.01
CA PHE A 99 -12.40 0.49 -16.06
C PHE A 99 -13.81 0.80 -15.57
N PHE A 100 -14.34 1.91 -16.07
CA PHE A 100 -15.61 2.47 -15.63
C PHE A 100 -16.51 2.94 -16.80
N THR A 101 -17.83 3.03 -16.54
CA THR A 101 -18.86 3.49 -17.47
C THR A 101 -19.54 4.79 -17.01
N HIS A 102 -20.01 5.62 -17.96
CA HIS A 102 -20.93 6.74 -17.69
C HIS A 102 -22.25 6.58 -18.47
N GLY A 103 -22.73 5.35 -18.62
CA GLY A 103 -24.05 5.02 -19.17
C GLY A 103 -24.01 3.85 -20.14
N SER A 104 -23.09 3.86 -21.11
CA SER A 104 -22.91 2.73 -22.04
C SER A 104 -21.46 2.57 -22.48
N GLY A 105 -20.97 1.33 -22.46
CA GLY A 105 -19.58 1.00 -22.83
C GLY A 105 -18.54 1.52 -21.83
N ILE A 106 -17.27 1.24 -22.13
CA ILE A 106 -16.12 1.74 -21.36
C ILE A 106 -15.85 3.18 -21.76
N GLN A 107 -15.89 4.09 -20.79
CA GLN A 107 -15.70 5.53 -21.02
C GLN A 107 -14.59 6.13 -20.17
N HIS A 108 -14.14 5.42 -19.14
CA HIS A 108 -13.07 5.88 -18.26
C HIS A 108 -12.23 4.72 -17.76
N ASN A 109 -10.99 5.01 -17.39
CA ASN A 109 -10.07 4.05 -16.83
C ASN A 109 -9.02 4.73 -15.95
N GLY A 110 -8.31 3.92 -15.18
CA GLY A 110 -7.16 4.32 -14.39
C GLY A 110 -6.34 3.12 -13.95
N ILE A 111 -5.41 3.36 -13.05
CA ILE A 111 -4.42 2.37 -12.59
C ILE A 111 -4.73 2.07 -11.13
N TYR A 112 -4.99 0.81 -10.81
CA TYR A 112 -5.17 0.36 -9.44
C TYR A 112 -3.85 0.43 -8.69
N ILE A 113 -3.88 0.93 -7.45
CA ILE A 113 -2.70 1.18 -6.62
C ILE A 113 -2.84 0.56 -5.22
N GLY A 114 -3.61 -0.52 -5.10
CA GLY A 114 -3.91 -1.15 -3.80
C GLY A 114 -5.05 -0.45 -3.05
N ASN A 115 -5.48 -1.04 -1.93
CA ASN A 115 -6.42 -0.45 -0.96
C ASN A 115 -7.73 0.11 -1.55
N ASN A 116 -8.29 -0.56 -2.56
CA ASN A 116 -9.47 -0.09 -3.30
C ASN A 116 -9.27 1.30 -3.96
N GLN A 117 -8.04 1.73 -4.17
CA GLN A 117 -7.70 3.03 -4.76
C GLN A 117 -7.20 2.88 -6.19
N PHE A 118 -7.43 3.92 -6.97
CA PHE A 118 -6.90 4.01 -8.33
C PHE A 118 -6.53 5.46 -8.68
N ILE A 119 -5.48 5.61 -9.47
CA ILE A 119 -5.05 6.89 -10.04
C ILE A 119 -5.67 7.05 -11.42
N HIS A 120 -6.30 8.20 -11.68
CA HIS A 120 -6.98 8.47 -12.94
C HIS A 120 -7.02 9.96 -13.28
N ALA A 121 -7.36 10.28 -14.53
CA ALA A 121 -7.47 11.66 -15.01
C ALA A 121 -8.89 12.22 -14.82
N SER A 122 -9.12 13.00 -13.77
CA SER A 122 -10.38 13.70 -13.52
C SER A 122 -10.50 14.98 -14.37
N SER A 123 -11.63 15.14 -15.05
CA SER A 123 -11.90 16.34 -15.86
C SER A 123 -11.94 17.65 -15.05
N SER A 124 -12.22 17.58 -13.75
CA SER A 124 -12.27 18.73 -12.84
C SER A 124 -11.00 18.94 -12.01
N ASN A 125 -10.29 17.86 -11.67
CA ASN A 125 -9.20 17.91 -10.68
C ASN A 125 -7.84 17.45 -11.24
N GLY A 126 -7.75 17.10 -12.53
CA GLY A 126 -6.54 16.53 -13.11
C GLY A 126 -6.28 15.10 -12.65
N ILE A 127 -5.03 14.65 -12.74
CA ILE A 127 -4.64 13.33 -12.24
C ILE A 127 -4.81 13.29 -10.72
N MET A 128 -5.66 12.39 -10.23
CA MET A 128 -5.97 12.27 -8.81
C MET A 128 -6.17 10.80 -8.40
N ILE A 129 -6.10 10.55 -7.10
CA ILE A 129 -6.48 9.27 -6.49
C ILE A 129 -7.97 9.31 -6.16
N SER A 130 -8.67 8.20 -6.38
CA SER A 130 -10.04 8.00 -5.94
C SER A 130 -10.23 6.56 -5.49
N SER A 131 -11.30 6.29 -4.74
CA SER A 131 -11.68 4.92 -4.40
C SER A 131 -12.50 4.30 -5.53
N ILE A 132 -12.19 3.05 -5.93
CA ILE A 132 -13.00 2.26 -6.86
C ILE A 132 -14.34 1.83 -6.25
N ASN A 133 -14.48 1.95 -4.93
CA ASN A 133 -15.67 1.63 -4.15
C ASN A 133 -16.42 2.87 -3.67
N ASP A 134 -16.05 4.07 -4.13
CA ASP A 134 -16.78 5.31 -3.80
C ASP A 134 -18.28 5.14 -4.14
N PRO A 135 -19.18 5.15 -3.13
CA PRO A 135 -20.59 4.87 -3.33
C PRO A 135 -21.31 5.98 -4.10
N TYR A 136 -20.71 7.16 -4.26
CA TYR A 136 -21.35 8.30 -4.92
C TYR A 136 -21.10 8.32 -6.43
N TYR A 137 -19.93 7.86 -6.87
CA TYR A 137 -19.55 7.94 -8.27
C TYR A 137 -18.96 6.64 -8.81
N TRP A 138 -17.83 6.19 -8.28
CA TRP A 138 -17.03 5.14 -8.92
C TRP A 138 -17.55 3.71 -8.71
N GLY A 139 -18.12 3.42 -7.53
CA GLY A 139 -18.59 2.08 -7.15
C GLY A 139 -19.59 1.50 -8.14
N ASP A 140 -20.68 2.22 -8.40
CA ASP A 140 -21.75 1.82 -9.34
C ASP A 140 -21.29 1.83 -10.81
N ARG A 141 -20.16 2.48 -11.11
CA ARG A 141 -19.63 2.65 -12.46
C ARG A 141 -18.52 1.67 -12.79
N TYR A 142 -18.04 0.90 -11.82
CA TYR A 142 -16.99 -0.10 -12.04
C TYR A 142 -17.48 -1.20 -12.99
N VAL A 143 -16.75 -1.43 -14.07
CA VAL A 143 -17.09 -2.44 -15.08
C VAL A 143 -16.20 -3.66 -14.97
N GLY A 144 -14.91 -3.49 -14.73
CA GLY A 144 -13.95 -4.59 -14.67
C GLY A 144 -12.51 -4.12 -14.71
N ALA A 145 -11.57 -5.07 -14.73
CA ALA A 145 -10.14 -4.80 -14.74
C ALA A 145 -9.35 -5.68 -15.70
N LYS A 146 -8.16 -5.20 -16.08
CA LYS A 146 -7.21 -5.87 -16.96
C LYS A 146 -5.79 -5.82 -16.40
N ARG A 147 -5.14 -6.97 -16.31
CA ARG A 147 -3.71 -7.10 -16.04
C ARG A 147 -2.95 -7.16 -17.35
N VAL A 148 -2.15 -6.15 -17.61
CA VAL A 148 -1.35 -6.03 -18.84
C VAL A 148 0.14 -6.33 -18.61
N LEU A 149 0.56 -6.39 -17.35
CA LEU A 149 1.86 -6.91 -16.95
C LEU A 149 1.88 -8.42 -17.25
N SER A 150 2.87 -8.90 -18.01
CA SER A 150 2.93 -10.30 -18.40
C SER A 150 3.42 -11.20 -17.25
N ASP A 151 2.63 -12.21 -16.90
CA ASP A 151 3.12 -13.35 -16.12
C ASP A 151 4.19 -14.10 -16.93
N GLN A 152 5.46 -13.97 -16.55
CA GLN A 152 6.54 -14.87 -16.97
C GLN A 152 6.84 -15.83 -15.82
N SER A 153 5.83 -16.61 -15.45
CA SER A 153 5.89 -17.53 -14.31
C SER A 153 6.61 -18.86 -14.59
N GLU A 154 7.10 -19.14 -15.81
CA GLU A 154 7.68 -20.48 -16.08
C GLU A 154 9.06 -20.51 -16.77
N GLU A 155 9.58 -19.45 -17.39
CA GLU A 155 10.91 -19.51 -18.06
C GLU A 155 12.02 -18.65 -17.40
N LYS A 156 11.69 -17.86 -16.37
CA LYS A 156 12.65 -17.01 -15.62
C LYS A 156 13.07 -17.59 -14.26
N ALA A 157 12.72 -18.83 -13.94
CA ALA A 157 13.13 -19.52 -12.71
C ALA A 157 14.65 -19.80 -12.62
N THR A 158 15.39 -19.71 -13.73
CA THR A 158 16.83 -20.05 -13.75
C THR A 158 17.77 -18.88 -14.07
N ALA A 159 17.26 -17.75 -14.56
CA ALA A 159 18.07 -16.57 -14.89
C ALA A 159 17.69 -15.29 -14.11
N SER A 160 16.52 -15.27 -13.44
CA SER A 160 16.12 -14.21 -12.50
C SER A 160 16.68 -14.40 -11.09
N ALA A 161 17.73 -15.21 -10.93
CA ALA A 161 18.47 -15.33 -9.68
C ALA A 161 19.65 -14.34 -9.59
N VAL A 162 19.82 -13.42 -10.56
CA VAL A 162 21.06 -12.62 -10.63
C VAL A 162 20.87 -11.12 -10.78
N LYS A 163 19.68 -10.55 -11.05
CA LYS A 163 19.57 -9.06 -11.13
C LYS A 163 18.20 -8.37 -11.07
N SER A 164 17.20 -8.97 -10.43
CA SER A 164 16.25 -8.19 -9.62
C SER A 164 16.66 -8.53 -8.22
N GLU A 165 17.06 -7.57 -7.39
CA GLU A 165 17.20 -7.87 -5.97
C GLU A 165 15.79 -8.18 -5.48
N THR A 166 15.42 -9.46 -5.48
CA THR A 166 14.44 -9.98 -4.54
C THR A 166 14.97 -9.52 -3.20
N LEU A 167 14.39 -8.44 -2.69
CA LEU A 167 14.65 -7.98 -1.34
C LEU A 167 14.55 -9.23 -0.46
N GLU A 168 15.69 -9.60 0.13
CA GLU A 168 15.82 -10.83 0.89
C GLU A 168 14.70 -10.85 1.93
N LYS A 169 14.01 -11.98 2.09
CA LYS A 169 13.08 -12.11 3.21
C LYS A 169 13.91 -11.93 4.48
N LEU A 170 13.75 -10.77 5.12
CA LEU A 170 14.44 -10.45 6.34
C LEU A 170 13.85 -11.25 7.51
N PRO A 171 14.59 -11.40 8.61
CA PRO A 171 14.06 -11.94 9.86
C PRO A 171 12.80 -11.20 10.31
N ASP A 172 11.97 -11.87 11.12
CA ASP A 172 10.77 -11.24 11.68
C ASP A 172 11.14 -9.97 12.47
N GLY A 173 10.42 -8.88 12.20
CA GLY A 173 10.71 -7.55 12.76
C GLY A 173 11.76 -6.73 12.00
N GLU A 174 12.32 -7.23 10.91
CA GLU A 174 13.21 -6.46 10.03
C GLU A 174 12.51 -6.17 8.70
N TYR A 175 12.60 -4.91 8.24
CA TYR A 175 11.90 -4.45 7.04
C TYR A 175 12.79 -3.52 6.22
N HIS A 176 12.75 -3.65 4.89
CA HIS A 176 13.62 -2.90 3.98
C HIS A 176 13.31 -1.39 3.93
N ASP A 177 12.08 -1.01 4.26
CA ASP A 177 11.56 0.36 4.29
C ASP A 177 11.48 0.95 5.71
N VAL A 178 12.07 0.26 6.69
CA VAL A 178 12.19 0.74 8.08
C VAL A 178 13.66 0.65 8.50
N ASN A 179 14.42 1.70 8.19
CA ASN A 179 15.84 1.78 8.57
C ASN A 179 16.04 1.93 10.08
N GLU A 180 17.24 1.60 10.59
CA GLU A 180 17.55 1.67 12.04
C GLU A 180 17.33 3.07 12.65
N ASP A 181 17.55 4.11 11.85
CA ASP A 181 17.34 5.52 12.23
C ASP A 181 15.87 5.98 12.10
N TYR A 182 14.96 5.14 11.62
CA TYR A 182 13.54 5.46 11.53
C TYR A 182 12.99 5.63 12.96
N TRP A 183 12.25 6.72 13.20
CA TRP A 183 11.76 7.05 14.54
C TRP A 183 10.90 5.96 15.20
N ALA A 184 10.21 5.14 14.39
CA ALA A 184 9.41 4.01 14.86
C ALA A 184 10.10 2.64 14.74
N HIS A 185 11.37 2.59 14.31
CA HIS A 185 12.12 1.35 14.08
C HIS A 185 12.08 0.43 15.30
N GLY A 186 12.40 0.96 16.49
CA GLY A 186 12.43 0.16 17.73
C GLY A 186 11.12 -0.58 18.00
N SER A 187 10.00 0.13 17.99
CA SER A 187 8.67 -0.44 18.23
C SER A 187 8.22 -1.40 17.13
N ILE A 188 8.43 -1.03 15.86
CA ILE A 188 8.09 -1.89 14.72
C ILE A 188 8.87 -3.21 14.79
N THR A 189 10.18 -3.15 15.05
CA THR A 189 11.03 -4.33 15.12
C THR A 189 10.72 -5.21 16.32
N LYS A 190 10.47 -4.63 17.50
CA LYS A 190 10.07 -5.37 18.69
C LYS A 190 8.76 -6.14 18.45
N LEU A 191 7.70 -5.43 18.04
CA LEU A 191 6.39 -6.02 17.78
C LEU A 191 6.43 -7.04 16.62
N GLY A 192 7.29 -6.82 15.62
CA GLY A 192 7.46 -7.74 14.50
C GLY A 192 8.15 -9.04 14.92
N LYS A 193 9.17 -8.99 15.78
CA LYS A 193 9.83 -10.17 16.38
C LYS A 193 8.89 -10.99 17.26
N GLU A 194 7.95 -10.32 17.91
CA GLU A 194 6.89 -10.95 18.71
C GLU A 194 5.74 -11.50 17.83
N GLY A 195 5.77 -11.25 16.52
CA GLY A 195 4.73 -11.68 15.58
C GLY A 195 3.41 -10.91 15.68
N ILE A 196 3.39 -9.83 16.47
CA ILE A 196 2.23 -8.97 16.73
C ILE A 196 1.91 -8.15 15.49
N VAL A 197 2.89 -7.41 14.97
CA VAL A 197 2.78 -6.73 13.67
C VAL A 197 3.47 -7.54 12.59
N SER A 198 3.04 -7.35 11.35
CA SER A 198 3.60 -8.02 10.19
C SER A 198 3.68 -7.05 9.04
N GLY A 199 4.76 -7.17 8.27
CA GLY A 199 4.92 -6.49 7.00
C GLY A 199 4.16 -7.21 5.88
N TYR A 200 4.32 -6.70 4.68
CA TYR A 200 3.81 -7.26 3.46
C TYR A 200 4.82 -8.22 2.83
N GLN A 201 4.54 -8.62 1.60
CA GLN A 201 5.45 -9.46 0.83
C GLN A 201 6.81 -8.76 0.67
N ASN A 202 7.91 -9.54 0.61
CA ASN A 202 9.28 -9.05 0.47
C ASN A 202 9.80 -8.19 1.64
N SER A 203 9.25 -8.37 2.86
CA SER A 203 9.71 -7.68 4.08
C SER A 203 9.66 -6.15 3.98
N THR A 204 8.58 -5.60 3.42
CA THR A 204 8.23 -4.18 3.57
C THR A 204 7.19 -4.00 4.67
N PHE A 205 7.21 -2.87 5.37
CA PHE A 205 6.28 -2.56 6.45
C PHE A 205 5.24 -1.51 6.07
N GLU A 206 5.54 -0.64 5.11
CA GLU A 206 4.77 0.54 4.69
C GLU A 206 4.43 1.45 5.89
N PRO A 207 5.44 2.00 6.58
CA PRO A 207 5.23 2.71 7.85
C PRO A 207 4.38 3.99 7.74
N SER A 208 4.30 4.57 6.54
CA SER A 208 3.56 5.80 6.25
C SER A 208 2.11 5.55 5.86
N ASP A 209 1.76 4.31 5.52
CA ASP A 209 0.41 3.95 5.09
C ASP A 209 -0.56 3.97 6.27
N SER A 210 -1.79 4.39 6.00
CA SER A 210 -2.85 4.40 7.02
C SER A 210 -3.22 2.97 7.41
N ILE A 211 -3.35 2.73 8.71
CA ILE A 211 -3.80 1.42 9.19
C ILE A 211 -5.31 1.27 8.96
N THR A 212 -5.71 0.16 8.35
CA THR A 212 -7.13 -0.19 8.19
C THR A 212 -7.70 -0.81 9.46
N ARG A 213 -9.03 -0.82 9.57
CA ARG A 213 -9.74 -1.43 10.72
C ARG A 213 -9.46 -2.93 10.86
N GLU A 214 -9.36 -3.67 9.76
CA GLU A 214 -9.04 -5.10 9.81
C GLU A 214 -7.58 -5.39 10.22
N GLN A 215 -6.65 -4.53 9.80
CA GLN A 215 -5.26 -4.63 10.21
C GLN A 215 -5.12 -4.38 11.71
N ALA A 216 -5.77 -3.32 12.22
CA ALA A 216 -5.82 -3.03 13.65
C ALA A 216 -6.46 -4.17 14.45
N ALA A 217 -7.57 -4.75 13.96
CA ALA A 217 -8.21 -5.90 14.60
C ALA A 217 -7.28 -7.12 14.71
N THR A 218 -6.56 -7.41 13.63
CA THR A 218 -5.59 -8.51 13.58
C THR A 218 -4.43 -8.30 14.55
N ILE A 219 -3.88 -7.08 14.58
CA ILE A 219 -2.77 -6.73 15.46
C ILE A 219 -3.21 -6.79 16.93
N LEU A 220 -4.37 -6.23 17.29
CA LEU A 220 -4.88 -6.26 18.67
C LEU A 220 -5.22 -7.68 19.13
N THR A 221 -5.78 -8.52 18.25
CA THR A 221 -6.02 -9.93 18.55
C THR A 221 -4.73 -10.65 18.93
N LYS A 222 -3.63 -10.38 18.21
CA LYS A 222 -2.32 -10.95 18.51
C LYS A 222 -1.70 -10.37 19.77
N ALA A 223 -1.73 -9.04 19.91
CA ALA A 223 -1.13 -8.32 21.04
C ALA A 223 -1.75 -8.69 22.38
N LEU A 224 -3.06 -8.92 22.40
CA LEU A 224 -3.85 -9.21 23.61
C LEU A 224 -4.17 -10.70 23.76
N ASP A 225 -3.59 -11.55 22.90
CA ASP A 225 -3.82 -13.00 22.86
C ASP A 225 -5.31 -13.40 22.91
N LEU A 226 -6.14 -12.73 22.10
CA LEU A 226 -7.58 -12.95 22.10
C LEU A 226 -7.94 -14.30 21.45
N GLU A 227 -8.84 -15.03 22.09
CA GLU A 227 -9.37 -16.28 21.54
C GLU A 227 -10.14 -16.03 20.24
N ARG A 228 -9.78 -16.78 19.21
CA ARG A 228 -10.43 -16.76 17.89
C ARG A 228 -11.37 -17.95 17.78
N SER A 229 -12.66 -17.69 17.61
CA SER A 229 -13.69 -18.73 17.49
C SER A 229 -14.51 -18.60 16.21
N GLY A 230 -14.76 -19.73 15.56
CA GLY A 230 -15.52 -19.78 14.30
C GLY A 230 -14.72 -19.29 13.08
N ASN A 231 -15.39 -19.33 11.92
CA ASN A 231 -14.84 -18.86 10.65
C ASN A 231 -15.55 -17.61 10.12
N ASP A 232 -16.57 -17.10 10.82
CA ASP A 232 -17.28 -15.89 10.44
C ASP A 232 -16.81 -14.67 11.25
N SER A 233 -17.13 -13.50 10.72
CA SER A 233 -16.83 -12.21 11.34
C SER A 233 -17.97 -11.67 12.21
N GLY A 234 -19.18 -12.19 12.04
CA GLY A 234 -20.42 -11.59 12.55
C GLY A 234 -20.93 -10.36 11.78
N PHE A 235 -20.22 -9.89 10.74
CA PHE A 235 -20.55 -8.66 10.00
C PHE A 235 -20.93 -8.91 8.54
N ASN A 236 -21.81 -8.06 8.00
CA ASN A 236 -22.41 -8.24 6.67
C ASN A 236 -21.43 -7.99 5.51
N ASP A 237 -20.42 -7.16 5.74
CA ASP A 237 -19.43 -6.71 4.76
C ASP A 237 -18.07 -7.43 4.88
N VAL A 238 -17.98 -8.43 5.76
CA VAL A 238 -16.77 -9.23 5.94
C VAL A 238 -17.08 -10.69 5.63
N SER A 239 -16.56 -11.17 4.51
CA SER A 239 -16.67 -12.58 4.09
C SER A 239 -16.11 -13.55 5.13
N SER A 240 -16.75 -14.70 5.31
CA SER A 240 -16.21 -15.81 6.14
C SER A 240 -14.90 -16.40 5.60
N GLU A 241 -14.60 -16.16 4.33
CA GLU A 241 -13.33 -16.58 3.73
C GLU A 241 -12.21 -15.56 3.95
N SER A 242 -12.50 -14.40 4.57
CA SER A 242 -11.47 -13.42 4.90
C SER A 242 -10.54 -13.98 5.97
N THR A 243 -9.23 -13.83 5.76
CA THR A 243 -8.20 -14.15 6.76
C THR A 243 -8.34 -13.31 8.04
N HIS A 244 -9.07 -12.20 8.00
CA HIS A 244 -9.30 -11.30 9.12
C HIS A 244 -10.60 -11.60 9.89
N ALA A 245 -11.50 -12.44 9.35
CA ALA A 245 -12.85 -12.65 9.90
C ALA A 245 -12.84 -13.02 11.39
N ALA A 246 -12.05 -14.01 11.78
CA ALA A 246 -11.97 -14.45 13.18
C ALA A 246 -11.36 -13.39 14.11
N ALA A 247 -10.41 -12.59 13.63
CA ALA A 247 -9.81 -11.51 14.43
C ALA A 247 -10.80 -10.35 14.61
N ILE A 248 -11.52 -9.98 13.55
CA ILE A 248 -12.58 -8.98 13.56
C ILE A 248 -13.66 -9.37 14.58
N LYS A 249 -14.09 -10.64 14.56
CA LYS A 249 -15.04 -11.16 15.53
C LYS A 249 -14.51 -11.05 16.96
N ALA A 250 -13.28 -11.49 17.21
CA ALA A 250 -12.67 -11.47 18.54
C ALA A 250 -12.60 -10.05 19.14
N VAL A 251 -12.11 -9.06 18.39
CA VAL A 251 -12.03 -7.66 18.89
C VAL A 251 -13.40 -7.02 19.08
N SER A 252 -14.41 -7.45 18.31
CA SER A 252 -15.79 -6.99 18.47
C SER A 252 -16.45 -7.61 19.69
N GLU A 253 -16.26 -8.91 19.94
CA GLU A 253 -16.76 -9.60 21.13
C GLU A 253 -16.12 -9.07 22.41
N ALA A 254 -14.84 -8.69 22.35
CA ALA A 254 -14.14 -7.99 23.43
C ALA A 254 -14.57 -6.52 23.60
N GLY A 255 -15.36 -5.97 22.66
CA GLY A 255 -15.86 -4.60 22.70
C GLY A 255 -14.83 -3.51 22.33
N TYR A 256 -13.67 -3.90 21.80
CA TYR A 256 -12.59 -2.99 21.45
C TYR A 256 -12.91 -2.22 20.15
N ILE A 257 -13.29 -2.95 19.09
CA ILE A 257 -13.69 -2.36 17.80
C ILE A 257 -15.09 -2.84 17.44
N ASN A 258 -16.03 -1.90 17.30
CA ASN A 258 -17.41 -2.21 16.95
C ASN A 258 -17.71 -1.84 15.50
N GLY A 259 -18.68 -2.52 14.89
CA GLY A 259 -19.28 -2.14 13.61
C GLY A 259 -20.30 -1.00 13.71
N ASN A 260 -20.95 -0.69 12.60
CA ASN A 260 -21.97 0.35 12.49
C ASN A 260 -23.40 -0.17 12.81
N GLN A 261 -24.41 0.68 12.65
CA GLN A 261 -25.81 0.33 12.92
C GLN A 261 -26.41 -0.66 11.91
N GLN A 262 -25.76 -0.81 10.75
CA GLN A 262 -26.11 -1.73 9.66
C GLN A 262 -25.45 -3.10 9.82
N ASN A 263 -24.74 -3.33 10.93
CA ASN A 263 -23.95 -4.54 11.18
C ASN A 263 -22.81 -4.73 10.15
N GLU A 264 -22.17 -3.64 9.76
CA GLU A 264 -20.97 -3.64 8.91
C GLU A 264 -19.74 -3.26 9.74
N PHE A 265 -18.63 -3.95 9.53
CA PHE A 265 -17.36 -3.70 10.20
C PHE A 265 -16.55 -2.60 9.53
N MET A 266 -16.69 -2.42 8.22
CA MET A 266 -15.92 -1.54 7.35
C MET A 266 -14.41 -1.87 7.40
N PRO A 267 -14.00 -3.08 6.96
CA PRO A 267 -12.65 -3.62 7.17
C PRO A 267 -11.54 -2.75 6.55
N ASP A 268 -11.78 -2.25 5.34
CA ASP A 268 -10.81 -1.47 4.55
C ASP A 268 -10.73 0.01 4.96
N GLU A 269 -11.63 0.49 5.84
CA GLU A 269 -11.62 1.90 6.22
C GLU A 269 -10.39 2.23 7.09
N PRO A 270 -9.65 3.30 6.76
CA PRO A 270 -8.58 3.81 7.61
C PRO A 270 -9.07 4.24 9.00
N MET A 271 -8.27 3.98 10.02
CA MET A 271 -8.57 4.43 11.38
C MET A 271 -8.01 5.82 11.67
N THR A 272 -8.89 6.75 12.03
CA THR A 272 -8.49 8.07 12.55
C THR A 272 -7.86 7.95 13.95
N ARG A 273 -7.03 8.92 14.32
CA ARG A 273 -6.35 8.97 15.63
C ARG A 273 -7.33 9.00 16.79
N GLN A 274 -8.48 9.67 16.66
CA GLN A 274 -9.52 9.63 17.69
C GLN A 274 -10.18 8.26 17.82
N GLN A 275 -10.35 7.52 16.72
CA GLN A 275 -10.89 6.16 16.78
C GLN A 275 -9.86 5.22 17.43
N MET A 276 -8.59 5.34 17.06
CA MET A 276 -7.49 4.62 17.72
C MET A 276 -7.46 4.91 19.22
N ALA A 277 -7.64 6.16 19.65
CA ALA A 277 -7.71 6.52 21.07
C ALA A 277 -8.85 5.80 21.81
N VAL A 278 -10.03 5.70 21.20
CA VAL A 278 -11.15 4.95 21.78
C VAL A 278 -10.84 3.46 21.90
N VAL A 279 -10.19 2.89 20.88
CA VAL A 279 -9.83 1.47 20.86
C VAL A 279 -8.81 1.16 21.95
N PHE A 280 -7.73 1.93 22.04
CA PHE A 280 -6.69 1.76 23.05
C PHE A 280 -7.20 1.99 24.46
N TYR A 281 -8.03 3.01 24.66
CA TYR A 281 -8.68 3.26 25.94
C TYR A 281 -9.44 2.04 26.47
N ARG A 282 -10.11 1.29 25.59
CA ARG A 282 -10.85 0.08 25.96
C ARG A 282 -9.95 -1.15 26.09
N ALA A 283 -9.03 -1.33 25.13
CA ALA A 283 -8.16 -2.50 25.03
C ALA A 283 -7.20 -2.60 26.22
N PHE A 284 -6.72 -1.47 26.73
CA PHE A 284 -5.73 -1.39 27.81
C PHE A 284 -6.33 -0.88 29.12
N ASP A 285 -7.66 -0.90 29.26
CA ASP A 285 -8.39 -0.50 30.47
C ASP A 285 -7.91 0.84 31.07
N LEU A 286 -7.80 1.86 30.23
CA LEU A 286 -7.24 3.17 30.62
C LEU A 286 -8.26 4.04 31.39
N GLU A 287 -9.34 3.45 31.90
CA GLU A 287 -10.33 4.17 32.69
C GLU A 287 -9.74 4.71 33.99
N GLY A 288 -9.97 5.99 34.26
CA GLY A 288 -9.44 6.68 35.44
C GLY A 288 -8.05 7.27 35.23
N THR A 289 -7.37 6.95 34.12
CA THR A 289 -6.14 7.63 33.72
C THR A 289 -6.45 9.01 33.15
N SER A 290 -5.68 10.01 33.55
CA SER A 290 -5.82 11.38 33.06
C SER A 290 -4.46 12.04 32.88
N TYR A 291 -4.40 12.98 31.95
CA TYR A 291 -3.26 13.85 31.75
C TYR A 291 -3.64 15.28 32.14
N ASP A 292 -2.78 15.92 32.95
CA ASP A 292 -3.01 17.28 33.45
C ASP A 292 -2.71 18.36 32.40
N GLY A 293 -2.16 17.97 31.25
CA GLY A 293 -1.92 18.87 30.11
C GLY A 293 -3.10 18.92 29.12
N SER A 294 -2.87 19.59 28.00
CA SER A 294 -3.88 19.77 26.96
C SER A 294 -3.27 19.73 25.57
N PHE A 295 -4.01 19.17 24.62
CA PHE A 295 -3.73 19.36 23.20
C PHE A 295 -4.47 20.59 22.68
N VAL A 296 -3.80 21.40 21.86
CA VAL A 296 -4.33 22.69 21.37
C VAL A 296 -5.63 22.51 20.57
N ASP A 297 -5.75 21.40 19.85
CA ASP A 297 -6.86 21.03 18.99
C ASP A 297 -7.90 20.11 19.66
N VAL A 298 -7.73 19.75 20.93
CA VAL A 298 -8.66 18.88 21.68
C VAL A 298 -9.17 19.59 22.94
N GLY A 299 -10.16 20.47 22.75
CA GLY A 299 -10.82 21.15 23.87
C GLY A 299 -11.62 20.21 24.79
N ASN A 300 -11.96 20.68 25.99
CA ASN A 300 -12.67 19.91 27.03
C ASN A 300 -14.04 19.35 26.60
N ASN A 301 -14.68 19.98 25.61
CA ASN A 301 -15.97 19.54 25.07
C ASN A 301 -15.84 18.58 23.87
N HIS A 302 -14.62 18.23 23.45
CA HIS A 302 -14.41 17.29 22.35
C HIS A 302 -14.97 15.91 22.73
N ARG A 303 -15.69 15.27 21.81
CA ARG A 303 -16.42 14.01 22.06
C ARG A 303 -15.53 12.91 22.64
N TYR A 304 -14.26 12.88 22.25
CA TYR A 304 -13.27 11.88 22.65
C TYR A 304 -12.19 12.45 23.59
N HIS A 305 -12.45 13.60 24.23
CA HIS A 305 -11.49 14.26 25.11
C HIS A 305 -10.98 13.33 26.21
N LYS A 306 -11.88 12.61 26.91
CA LYS A 306 -11.51 11.66 27.98
C LYS A 306 -10.52 10.60 27.50
N GLN A 307 -10.80 9.97 26.36
CA GLN A 307 -9.99 8.89 25.82
C GLN A 307 -8.61 9.40 25.38
N ILE A 308 -8.58 10.55 24.69
CA ILE A 308 -7.32 11.17 24.25
C ILE A 308 -6.44 11.55 25.46
N GLN A 309 -7.04 12.12 26.51
CA GLN A 309 -6.31 12.45 27.75
C GLN A 309 -5.83 11.22 28.51
N ALA A 310 -6.60 10.13 28.51
CA ALA A 310 -6.19 8.87 29.13
C ALA A 310 -4.97 8.26 28.42
N LEU A 311 -4.94 8.28 27.07
CA LEU A 311 -3.76 7.85 26.31
C LEU A 311 -2.53 8.70 26.64
N ALA A 312 -2.69 10.02 26.73
CA ALA A 312 -1.60 10.91 27.10
C ALA A 312 -1.13 10.66 28.54
N GLY A 313 -2.07 10.39 29.46
CA GLY A 313 -1.78 10.14 30.88
C GLY A 313 -1.06 8.81 31.10
N ALA A 314 -1.35 7.82 30.25
CA ALA A 314 -0.59 6.57 30.17
C ALA A 314 0.76 6.74 29.46
N GLY A 315 1.06 7.88 28.83
CA GLY A 315 2.29 8.05 28.06
C GLY A 315 2.27 7.32 26.70
N ILE A 316 1.10 6.91 26.21
CA ILE A 316 0.92 6.29 24.89
C ILE A 316 1.08 7.34 23.77
N THR A 317 0.76 8.61 24.03
CA THR A 317 0.89 9.70 23.05
C THR A 317 1.34 10.99 23.72
N THR A 318 2.21 11.75 23.05
CA THR A 318 2.64 13.09 23.48
C THR A 318 2.11 14.21 22.59
N GLY A 319 1.40 13.87 21.50
CA GLY A 319 1.04 14.83 20.45
C GLY A 319 2.22 15.19 19.55
N ASN A 320 2.00 16.12 18.63
CA ASN A 320 3.03 16.61 17.71
C ASN A 320 3.83 17.80 18.32
N ALA A 321 4.80 18.32 17.57
CA ALA A 321 5.66 19.43 18.01
C ALA A 321 4.89 20.74 18.29
N ASP A 322 3.72 20.91 17.68
CA ASP A 322 2.84 22.06 17.87
C ASP A 322 1.87 21.87 19.05
N GLY A 323 1.96 20.73 19.76
CA GLY A 323 1.10 20.40 20.88
C GLY A 323 -0.31 19.96 20.46
N GLU A 324 -0.48 19.49 19.23
CA GLU A 324 -1.75 18.98 18.71
C GLU A 324 -1.82 17.44 18.79
N PHE A 325 -3.03 16.91 18.90
CA PHE A 325 -3.29 15.48 18.81
C PHE A 325 -3.71 15.04 17.40
N GLU A 326 -4.27 15.93 16.58
CA GLU A 326 -4.81 15.68 15.24
C GLU A 326 -5.91 14.60 15.20
N PRO A 327 -7.04 14.74 15.94
CA PRO A 327 -8.00 13.66 16.16
C PRO A 327 -8.62 13.09 14.87
N SER A 328 -8.79 13.91 13.84
CA SER A 328 -9.38 13.48 12.55
C SER A 328 -8.37 12.92 11.55
N ARG A 329 -7.06 13.03 11.83
CA ARG A 329 -6.02 12.51 10.94
C ARG A 329 -6.01 10.98 10.99
N GLU A 330 -5.80 10.34 9.85
CA GLU A 330 -5.61 8.89 9.78
C GLU A 330 -4.33 8.47 10.51
N THR A 331 -4.39 7.35 11.20
CA THR A 331 -3.26 6.79 11.95
C THR A 331 -2.43 5.94 11.01
N THR A 332 -1.14 6.27 10.85
CA THR A 332 -0.26 5.43 10.03
C THR A 332 0.10 4.15 10.78
N ARG A 333 0.53 3.12 10.05
CA ARG A 333 1.02 1.85 10.60
C ARG A 333 2.15 2.06 11.61
N ALA A 334 3.09 2.98 11.33
CA ALA A 334 4.16 3.33 12.28
C ALA A 334 3.63 3.96 13.57
N HIS A 335 2.69 4.90 13.49
CA HIS A 335 2.10 5.50 14.69
C HIS A 335 1.32 4.47 15.52
N PHE A 336 0.55 3.61 14.85
CA PHE A 336 -0.17 2.54 15.53
C PHE A 336 0.79 1.59 16.26
N SER A 337 1.90 1.19 15.63
CA SER A 337 2.93 0.36 16.26
C SER A 337 3.56 1.01 17.47
N VAL A 338 3.93 2.29 17.40
CA VAL A 338 4.52 3.01 18.55
C VAL A 338 3.52 3.13 19.68
N PHE A 339 2.26 3.44 19.39
CA PHE A 339 1.22 3.50 20.42
C PHE A 339 0.98 2.14 21.06
N LEU A 340 0.95 1.07 20.26
CA LEU A 340 0.78 -0.30 20.74
C LEU A 340 1.92 -0.73 21.66
N ASP A 341 3.15 -0.45 21.25
CA ASP A 341 4.34 -0.77 22.02
C ASP A 341 4.31 -0.05 23.38
N SER A 342 4.05 1.25 23.40
CA SER A 342 3.89 2.02 24.65
C SER A 342 2.74 1.54 25.53
N ALA A 343 1.66 1.02 24.94
CA ALA A 343 0.52 0.51 25.69
C ALA A 343 0.78 -0.88 26.31
N LEU A 344 1.61 -1.71 25.66
CA LEU A 344 2.02 -3.02 26.16
C LEU A 344 3.07 -2.93 27.29
N GLU A 345 3.72 -1.78 27.45
CA GLU A 345 4.72 -1.53 28.50
C GLU A 345 4.12 -1.01 29.82
N GLN A 346 2.81 -0.82 29.90
CA GLN A 346 2.10 -0.31 31.09
C GLN A 346 2.06 -1.29 32.26
#